data_AF-A0AA35LHI7-F1
#
_entry.id   AF-A0AA35LHI7-F1
#
_cell.length_a   1.000
_cell.length_b   1.000
_cell.length_c   1.000
_cell.angle_alpha   90.00
_cell.angle_beta   90.00
_cell.angle_gamma   90.00
#
_symmetry.space_group_name_H-M   'P 1'
#
loop_
_entity.id
_entity.type
_entity.pdbx_description
1 polymer ?
#
loop_
_entity_poly.entity_id
_entity_poly.type
_entity_poly.pdbx_seq_one_letter_code
_entity_poly.pdbx_strand_id
1 'polypeptide(L)'
;MVDLCNSTKGESFQQAEDSASSVEPPRPRSVSVVSTTSQLSSRNPKDVLRHRIFHLSEMLRVEKANRDDNTSCYVELVGKADREKAPSIRQAFERINQRSSANIAQLEQRLQDSWAQLKKLEQRIFTSQDSSSSATPAQQQLTTPRNSMSHQPSFSIPRNRTSETCTVEELLPSISESKENRSAQEASSKQILEEEIKQRVQELKAQLLDLREDHKVLEDEWHKLDESWKADKQQMMELLQEEKKRYYHLEVQVNDVIQINLNEITNLKHDLACTEEKMVYQSYERSRDIWEVLDSYQTRLAKLEMQQQTQQQEAMELPQASVYKLYGQLINLLLTIATILLVCVSTISACSLPLLRTRWRALATLLVIVIISAAWKYLPVIRQQEWRTWLPSAW
;
A
#
# COMPACT_ATOMS: atom_id res chain seq x y z
N MET A 1 -20.63 2.05 -24.09
CA MET A 1 -19.99 2.72 -22.93
C MET A 1 -20.55 2.10 -21.66
N VAL A 2 -20.30 0.81 -21.49
CA VAL A 2 -20.62 0.00 -20.30
C VAL A 2 -19.54 -1.05 -20.29
N ASP A 3 -18.44 -0.80 -19.59
CA ASP A 3 -17.41 -1.79 -19.27
C ASP A 3 -16.43 -1.13 -18.31
N LEU A 4 -16.51 -1.51 -17.03
CA LEU A 4 -15.41 -1.49 -16.04
C LEU A 4 -15.99 -1.92 -14.70
N CYS A 5 -16.14 -3.23 -14.54
CA CYS A 5 -16.00 -3.95 -13.27
C CYS A 5 -16.32 -5.42 -13.52
N ASN A 6 -15.43 -6.14 -14.21
CA ASN A 6 -15.35 -7.58 -14.03
C ASN A 6 -13.96 -8.12 -14.40
N SER A 7 -13.59 -9.20 -13.72
CA SER A 7 -12.34 -9.98 -13.81
C SER A 7 -11.21 -9.41 -12.94
N THR A 8 -10.72 -10.10 -11.90
CA THR A 8 -10.23 -11.48 -12.01
C THR A 8 -10.45 -12.30 -10.72
N LYS A 9 -11.09 -13.46 -10.87
CA LYS A 9 -11.08 -14.58 -9.92
C LYS A 9 -10.07 -15.59 -10.47
N GLY A 10 -9.26 -16.21 -9.60
CA GLY A 10 -8.20 -17.13 -9.99
C GLY A 10 -8.66 -18.53 -10.37
N GLU A 11 -7.78 -19.26 -11.04
CA GLU A 11 -7.72 -20.72 -11.20
C GLU A 11 -6.23 -21.09 -11.41
N SER A 12 -5.63 -21.90 -10.53
CA SER A 12 -5.51 -23.37 -10.61
C SER A 12 -4.33 -23.82 -11.48
N PHE A 13 -3.29 -24.29 -10.79
CA PHE A 13 -2.19 -25.08 -11.33
C PHE A 13 -2.71 -26.32 -12.05
N GLN A 14 -2.32 -26.53 -13.31
CA GLN A 14 -2.19 -27.87 -13.86
C GLN A 14 -1.16 -27.95 -14.98
N GLN A 15 -0.39 -29.01 -14.85
CA GLN A 15 0.81 -29.41 -15.56
C GLN A 15 0.43 -30.21 -16.81
N ALA A 16 1.04 -29.89 -17.96
CA ALA A 16 1.08 -30.76 -19.12
C ALA A 16 2.33 -30.44 -19.97
N GLU A 17 3.27 -31.39 -19.99
CA GLU A 17 4.28 -31.54 -21.04
C GLU A 17 3.56 -31.97 -22.34
N ASP A 18 3.93 -31.43 -23.51
CA ASP A 18 4.97 -32.02 -24.38
C ASP A 18 4.85 -31.51 -25.85
N SER A 19 6.01 -31.43 -26.51
CA SER A 19 6.25 -31.41 -27.97
C SER A 19 5.88 -30.17 -28.81
N ALA A 20 6.90 -29.33 -29.08
CA ALA A 20 6.98 -28.42 -30.22
C ALA A 20 8.12 -28.86 -31.17
N SER A 21 7.85 -28.92 -32.47
CA SER A 21 8.85 -29.17 -33.52
C SER A 21 9.49 -27.86 -34.00
N SER A 22 10.82 -27.89 -34.11
CA SER A 22 11.75 -26.91 -34.68
C SER A 22 11.26 -26.12 -35.89
N VAL A 23 11.60 -24.82 -35.93
CA VAL A 23 12.42 -24.18 -36.97
C VAL A 23 13.04 -22.88 -36.39
N GLU A 24 14.37 -22.79 -36.38
CA GLU A 24 15.18 -21.60 -36.06
C GLU A 24 15.68 -20.97 -37.38
N PRO A 25 15.84 -19.63 -37.50
CA PRO A 25 17.19 -19.01 -37.42
C PRO A 25 17.17 -17.51 -36.98
N PRO A 26 18.27 -16.72 -37.04
CA PRO A 26 19.64 -16.96 -36.58
C PRO A 26 20.11 -15.96 -35.50
N ARG A 27 21.17 -16.37 -34.82
CA ARG A 27 21.88 -15.75 -33.69
C ARG A 27 22.53 -14.37 -33.98
N PRO A 28 22.45 -13.38 -33.07
CA PRO A 28 23.49 -12.36 -32.91
C PRO A 28 24.33 -12.57 -31.65
N ARG A 29 25.49 -11.91 -31.67
CA ARG A 29 26.71 -12.12 -30.88
C ARG A 29 26.53 -12.12 -29.37
N SER A 30 27.30 -13.01 -28.74
CA SER A 30 27.54 -13.14 -27.30
C SER A 30 27.99 -11.82 -26.66
N VAL A 31 27.12 -11.21 -25.87
CA VAL A 31 27.51 -10.37 -24.75
C VAL A 31 27.19 -11.15 -23.49
N SER A 32 28.27 -11.54 -22.80
CA SER A 32 28.28 -12.23 -21.51
C SER A 32 27.29 -11.57 -20.54
N VAL A 33 26.19 -12.27 -20.27
CA VAL A 33 25.32 -12.00 -19.12
C VAL A 33 26.12 -12.38 -17.88
N VAL A 34 26.84 -11.40 -17.34
CA VAL A 34 27.35 -11.48 -15.97
C VAL A 34 26.13 -11.49 -15.08
N SER A 35 25.90 -12.64 -14.44
CA SER A 35 25.05 -12.77 -13.27
C SER A 35 25.47 -11.73 -12.23
N THR A 36 24.77 -10.61 -12.16
CA THR A 36 24.86 -9.67 -11.03
C THR A 36 24.13 -10.24 -9.84
N THR A 37 24.64 -11.37 -9.33
CA THR A 37 24.36 -11.89 -7.99
C THR A 37 25.62 -11.70 -7.15
N SER A 38 26.14 -10.48 -7.08
CA SER A 38 27.32 -10.14 -6.26
C SER A 38 27.49 -8.64 -6.22
N GLN A 39 26.68 -7.92 -5.44
CA GLN A 39 27.05 -6.67 -4.74
C GLN A 39 25.91 -6.28 -3.78
N LEU A 40 25.75 -7.02 -2.67
CA LEU A 40 25.08 -6.49 -1.48
C LEU A 40 26.15 -6.17 -0.46
N SER A 41 26.91 -5.11 -0.77
CA SER A 41 27.84 -4.47 0.16
C SER A 41 27.05 -3.99 1.37
N SER A 42 27.44 -4.45 2.57
CA SER A 42 26.97 -4.04 3.92
C SER A 42 25.84 -3.01 3.95
N ARG A 43 24.60 -3.43 3.73
CA ARG A 43 23.45 -2.56 4.02
C ARG A 43 23.34 -2.43 5.53
N ASN A 44 23.60 -1.23 6.04
CA ASN A 44 23.47 -0.90 7.45
C ASN A 44 22.08 -1.39 7.92
N PRO A 45 21.98 -2.13 9.05
CA PRO A 45 20.70 -2.65 9.53
C PRO A 45 19.64 -1.54 9.71
N LYS A 46 20.07 -0.29 9.96
CA LYS A 46 19.17 0.88 9.99
C LYS A 46 18.51 1.14 8.64
N ASP A 47 19.23 1.00 7.53
CA ASP A 47 18.71 1.30 6.20
C ASP A 47 17.71 0.24 5.73
N VAL A 48 17.92 -1.02 6.15
CA VAL A 48 16.94 -2.10 5.94
C VAL A 48 15.64 -1.78 6.69
N LEU A 49 15.73 -1.31 7.94
CA LEU A 49 14.55 -0.92 8.72
C LEU A 49 13.85 0.31 8.14
N ARG A 50 14.59 1.34 7.71
CA ARG A 50 14.03 2.53 7.06
C ARG A 50 13.27 2.18 5.80
N HIS A 51 13.85 1.32 4.95
CA HIS A 51 13.18 0.82 3.76
C HIS A 51 11.91 0.03 4.11
N ARG A 52 11.95 -0.80 5.16
CA ARG A 52 10.77 -1.55 5.62
C ARG A 52 9.68 -0.63 6.16
N ILE A 53 10.02 0.39 6.92
CA ILE A 53 9.09 1.42 7.43
C ILE A 53 8.44 2.15 6.26
N PHE A 54 9.22 2.58 5.27
CA PHE A 54 8.70 3.22 4.06
C PHE A 54 7.69 2.32 3.34
N HIS A 55 8.07 1.08 3.06
CA HIS A 55 7.19 0.11 2.39
C HIS A 55 5.90 -0.19 3.19
N LEU A 56 5.99 -0.36 4.51
CA LEU A 56 4.81 -0.57 5.36
C LEU A 56 3.90 0.66 5.39
N SER A 57 4.48 1.86 5.41
CA SER A 57 3.73 3.12 5.36
C SER A 57 3.00 3.27 4.03
N GLU A 58 3.63 2.88 2.93
CA GLU A 58 3.02 2.92 1.61
C GLU A 58 1.88 1.90 1.46
N MET A 59 2.06 0.67 1.94
CA MET A 59 0.97 -0.31 2.00
C MET A 59 -0.21 0.19 2.85
N LEU A 60 0.07 0.85 3.97
CA LEU A 60 -0.96 1.44 4.83
C LEU A 60 -1.71 2.58 4.13
N ARG A 61 -0.99 3.43 3.39
CA ARG A 61 -1.58 4.52 2.60
C ARG A 61 -2.50 3.98 1.52
N VAL A 62 -2.05 2.97 0.76
CA VAL A 62 -2.83 2.32 -0.29
C VAL A 62 -4.06 1.62 0.28
N GLU A 63 -3.94 0.89 1.39
CA GLU A 63 -5.08 0.21 2.01
C GLU A 63 -6.11 1.21 2.56
N LYS A 64 -5.68 2.35 3.13
CA LYS A 64 -6.58 3.43 3.56
C LYS A 64 -7.31 4.06 2.36
N ALA A 65 -6.60 4.36 1.27
CA ALA A 65 -7.20 4.88 0.05
C ALA A 65 -8.22 3.90 -0.55
N ASN A 66 -7.87 2.60 -0.63
CA ASN A 66 -8.78 1.56 -1.10
C ASN A 66 -10.02 1.43 -0.21
N ARG A 67 -9.91 1.59 1.10
CA ARG A 67 -11.07 1.61 2.01
C ARG A 67 -11.99 2.81 1.73
N ASP A 68 -11.40 3.97 1.47
CA ASP A 68 -12.16 5.19 1.18
C ASP A 68 -12.86 5.08 -0.19
N ASP A 69 -12.19 4.53 -1.21
CA ASP A 69 -12.78 4.22 -2.52
C ASP A 69 -13.93 3.20 -2.40
N ASN A 70 -13.73 2.14 -1.61
CA ASN A 70 -14.78 1.15 -1.32
C ASN A 70 -15.97 1.78 -0.60
N THR A 71 -15.74 2.75 0.29
CA THR A 71 -16.80 3.48 0.99
C THR A 71 -17.57 4.37 0.03
N SER A 72 -16.86 5.09 -0.86
CA SER A 72 -17.47 5.91 -1.91
C SER A 72 -18.33 5.07 -2.85
N CYS A 73 -17.79 3.95 -3.35
CA CYS A 73 -18.49 3.00 -4.21
C CYS A 73 -19.73 2.39 -3.52
N TYR A 74 -19.64 2.06 -2.23
CA TYR A 74 -20.78 1.59 -1.45
C TYR A 74 -21.91 2.63 -1.37
N VAL A 75 -21.58 3.89 -1.11
CA VAL A 75 -22.57 4.98 -1.06
C VAL A 75 -23.26 5.15 -2.40
N GLU A 76 -22.50 5.09 -3.50
CA GLU A 76 -23.04 5.18 -4.86
C GLU A 76 -23.95 3.99 -5.21
N LEU A 77 -23.52 2.76 -4.91
CA LEU A 77 -24.28 1.53 -5.14
C LEU A 77 -25.58 1.52 -4.34
N VAL A 78 -25.54 1.89 -3.06
CA VAL A 78 -26.75 1.98 -2.23
C VAL A 78 -27.67 3.10 -2.71
N GLY A 79 -27.12 4.22 -3.20
CA GLY A 79 -27.91 5.32 -3.76
C GLY A 79 -28.64 4.95 -5.05
N LYS A 80 -28.08 4.03 -5.85
CA LYS A 80 -28.66 3.54 -7.13
C LYS A 80 -29.48 2.26 -6.99
N ALA A 81 -29.37 1.54 -5.87
CA ALA A 81 -29.98 0.23 -5.69
C ALA A 81 -31.44 0.28 -5.22
N ASP A 82 -32.22 -0.69 -5.67
CA ASP A 82 -33.58 -0.94 -5.16
C ASP A 82 -33.56 -1.27 -3.67
N ARG A 83 -34.64 -0.91 -2.97
CA ARG A 83 -34.80 -1.10 -1.51
C ARG A 83 -34.61 -2.56 -1.06
N GLU A 84 -34.85 -3.52 -1.94
CA GLU A 84 -34.68 -4.96 -1.69
C GLU A 84 -33.22 -5.44 -1.80
N LYS A 85 -32.37 -4.77 -2.59
CA LYS A 85 -30.95 -5.14 -2.80
C LYS A 85 -30.02 -4.46 -1.78
N ALA A 86 -30.45 -3.36 -1.17
CA ALA A 86 -29.68 -2.60 -0.19
C ALA A 86 -29.13 -3.43 1.00
N PRO A 87 -29.86 -4.43 1.58
CA PRO A 87 -29.32 -5.27 2.65
C PRO A 87 -28.14 -6.15 2.20
N SER A 88 -28.19 -6.67 0.97
CA SER A 88 -27.12 -7.49 0.40
C SER A 88 -25.85 -6.67 0.16
N ILE A 89 -26.01 -5.46 -0.38
CA ILE A 89 -24.90 -4.51 -0.61
C ILE A 89 -24.25 -4.11 0.73
N ARG A 90 -25.06 -3.83 1.77
CA ARG A 90 -24.56 -3.58 3.13
C ARG A 90 -23.74 -4.74 3.67
N GLN A 91 -24.25 -5.96 3.55
CA GLN A 91 -23.54 -7.14 4.06
C GLN A 91 -22.22 -7.39 3.31
N ALA A 92 -22.17 -7.10 2.01
CA ALA A 92 -20.93 -7.19 1.22
C ALA A 92 -19.91 -6.13 1.68
N PHE A 93 -20.35 -4.87 1.84
CA PHE A 93 -19.51 -3.79 2.34
C PHE A 93 -18.97 -4.08 3.74
N GLU A 94 -19.82 -4.54 4.67
CA GLU A 94 -19.41 -4.89 6.04
C GLU A 94 -18.24 -5.89 6.05
N ARG A 95 -18.32 -6.94 5.21
CA ARG A 95 -17.25 -7.95 5.10
C ARG A 95 -15.95 -7.36 4.55
N ILE A 96 -16.05 -6.53 3.50
CA ILE A 96 -14.88 -5.88 2.89
C ILE A 96 -14.25 -4.90 3.88
N ASN A 97 -15.07 -4.12 4.57
CA ASN A 97 -14.63 -3.14 5.56
C ASN A 97 -14.00 -3.80 6.79
N GLN A 98 -14.56 -4.91 7.28
CA GLN A 98 -13.96 -5.70 8.37
C GLN A 98 -12.57 -6.21 7.98
N ARG A 99 -12.42 -6.75 6.76
CA ARG A 99 -11.12 -7.23 6.26
C ARG A 99 -10.11 -6.10 6.10
N SER A 100 -10.51 -4.97 5.51
CA SER A 100 -9.64 -3.81 5.33
C SER A 100 -9.24 -3.23 6.69
N SER A 101 -10.18 -3.11 7.65
CA SER A 101 -9.89 -2.63 9.01
C SER A 101 -8.90 -3.54 9.75
N ALA A 102 -9.05 -4.85 9.64
CA ALA A 102 -8.10 -5.81 10.21
C ALA A 102 -6.71 -5.69 9.56
N ASN A 103 -6.63 -5.50 8.24
CA ASN A 103 -5.37 -5.32 7.52
C ASN A 103 -4.68 -4.01 7.93
N ILE A 104 -5.43 -2.91 8.01
CA ILE A 104 -4.95 -1.60 8.49
C ILE A 104 -4.36 -1.73 9.89
N ALA A 105 -5.06 -2.38 10.82
CA ALA A 105 -4.57 -2.59 12.18
C ALA A 105 -3.25 -3.40 12.21
N GLN A 106 -3.14 -4.45 11.39
CA GLN A 106 -1.92 -5.25 11.29
C GLN A 106 -0.75 -4.45 10.68
N LEU A 107 -1.01 -3.64 9.67
CA LEU A 107 -0.01 -2.77 9.05
C LEU A 107 0.48 -1.70 10.03
N GLU A 108 -0.44 -1.08 10.78
CA GLU A 108 -0.12 -0.10 11.83
C GLU A 108 0.75 -0.73 12.93
N GLN A 109 0.40 -1.93 13.40
CA GLN A 109 1.19 -2.65 14.40
C GLN A 109 2.60 -2.97 13.89
N ARG A 110 2.73 -3.54 12.67
CA ARG A 110 4.04 -3.85 12.08
C ARG A 110 4.90 -2.61 11.86
N LEU A 111 4.26 -1.49 11.53
CA LEU A 111 4.93 -0.21 11.39
C LEU A 111 5.48 0.27 12.74
N GLN A 112 4.67 0.21 13.81
CA GLN A 112 5.10 0.54 15.17
C GLN A 112 6.25 -0.36 15.64
N ASP A 113 6.18 -1.67 15.39
CA ASP A 113 7.25 -2.60 15.72
C ASP A 113 8.55 -2.25 15.00
N SER A 114 8.47 -1.90 13.71
CA SER A 114 9.62 -1.50 12.90
C SER A 114 10.24 -0.20 13.40
N TRP A 115 9.43 0.79 13.81
CA TRP A 115 9.89 2.02 14.45
C TRP A 115 10.58 1.76 15.80
N ALA A 116 10.00 0.90 16.63
CA ALA A 116 10.57 0.53 17.93
C ALA A 116 11.94 -0.15 17.76
N GLN A 117 12.08 -1.02 16.78
CA GLN A 117 13.36 -1.67 16.45
C GLN A 117 14.41 -0.66 15.96
N LEU A 118 14.01 0.32 15.13
CA LEU A 118 14.91 1.35 14.63
C LEU A 118 15.45 2.21 15.78
N LYS A 119 14.55 2.64 16.69
CA LYS A 119 14.91 3.40 17.89
C LYS A 119 15.86 2.63 18.81
N LYS A 120 15.64 1.32 18.97
CA LYS A 120 16.52 0.45 19.78
C LYS A 120 17.92 0.30 19.16
N LEU A 121 18.03 0.27 17.83
CA LEU A 121 19.32 0.27 17.14
C LEU A 121 20.05 1.61 17.26
N GLU A 122 19.30 2.72 17.23
CA GLU A 122 19.84 4.05 17.43
C GLU A 122 20.37 4.25 18.86
N GLN A 123 19.62 3.83 19.88
CA GLN A 123 20.06 3.89 21.27
C GLN A 123 21.27 2.99 21.56
N ARG A 124 21.34 1.79 20.96
CA ARG A 124 22.50 0.90 21.15
C ARG A 124 23.82 1.50 20.66
N ILE A 125 23.78 2.29 19.59
CA ILE A 125 24.98 2.97 19.09
C ILE A 125 25.42 4.08 20.04
N PHE A 126 24.47 4.78 20.67
CA PHE A 126 24.76 5.76 21.72
C PHE A 126 25.43 5.12 22.95
N THR A 127 24.98 3.93 23.37
CA THR A 127 25.57 3.23 24.54
C THR A 127 26.91 2.56 24.25
N SER A 128 27.19 2.19 23.00
CA SER A 128 28.45 1.52 22.62
C SER A 128 29.64 2.47 22.48
N GLN A 129 29.42 3.79 22.47
CA GLN A 129 30.51 4.76 22.39
C GLN A 129 31.11 5.11 23.77
N ASP A 130 30.38 4.83 24.86
CA ASP A 130 30.82 5.05 26.25
C ASP A 130 31.39 3.81 26.95
N SER A 131 31.49 2.66 26.27
CA SER A 131 31.83 1.37 26.89
C SER A 131 33.00 0.65 26.21
N SER A 132 34.08 1.37 25.93
CA SER A 132 35.41 0.78 25.73
C SER A 132 36.20 0.74 27.05
N SER A 133 35.70 0.03 28.05
CA SER A 133 36.51 -0.50 29.15
C SER A 133 35.77 -1.63 29.90
N SER A 134 36.33 -2.84 29.78
CA SER A 134 36.16 -4.06 30.60
C SER A 134 34.89 -4.92 30.49
N ALA A 135 35.12 -6.22 30.20
CA ALA A 135 34.25 -7.39 30.41
C ALA A 135 34.18 -7.72 31.93
N THR A 136 33.21 -8.44 32.54
CA THR A 136 32.49 -9.69 32.20
C THR A 136 31.30 -9.86 33.20
N PRO A 137 30.42 -10.89 33.12
CA PRO A 137 29.00 -10.82 33.51
C PRO A 137 28.63 -11.36 34.90
N ALA A 138 27.50 -10.89 35.46
CA ALA A 138 26.73 -11.58 36.49
C ALA A 138 25.24 -11.19 36.47
N GLN A 139 24.43 -12.07 37.04
CA GLN A 139 22.99 -12.30 36.84
C GLN A 139 22.01 -11.21 37.31
N GLN A 140 20.82 -11.32 36.70
CA GLN A 140 19.47 -10.86 37.11
C GLN A 140 19.29 -10.45 38.58
N GLN A 141 18.72 -9.27 38.80
CA GLN A 141 17.40 -9.14 39.44
C GLN A 141 16.78 -7.75 39.32
N LEU A 142 15.46 -7.80 39.29
CA LEU A 142 14.44 -6.76 39.22
C LEU A 142 14.64 -5.63 40.26
N THR A 143 14.60 -4.36 39.83
CA THR A 143 13.94 -3.24 40.53
C THR A 143 13.96 -1.98 39.64
N THR A 144 12.80 -1.32 39.55
CA THR A 144 12.67 0.08 39.11
C THR A 144 13.40 1.01 40.10
N PRO A 145 14.04 2.09 39.63
CA PRO A 145 13.41 3.43 39.63
C PRO A 145 13.75 4.26 38.37
N ARG A 146 12.86 5.07 37.79
CA ARG A 146 12.56 6.48 38.12
C ARG A 146 13.81 7.37 38.29
N ASN A 147 14.17 8.18 37.28
CA ASN A 147 13.97 9.64 37.27
C ASN A 147 14.71 10.37 36.11
N SER A 148 14.07 11.47 35.68
CA SER A 148 14.61 12.80 35.33
C SER A 148 15.82 12.96 34.40
N MET A 149 15.59 13.70 33.32
CA MET A 149 16.46 14.81 32.91
C MET A 149 15.58 16.05 32.65
N SER A 150 15.17 16.70 33.74
CA SER A 150 14.83 18.12 33.73
C SER A 150 16.13 18.84 34.09
N HIS A 151 16.85 19.35 33.09
CA HIS A 151 17.92 20.30 33.34
C HIS A 151 17.28 21.64 33.68
N GLN A 152 17.07 21.87 34.97
CA GLN A 152 16.91 23.20 35.52
C GLN A 152 18.28 23.63 36.08
N PRO A 153 18.77 24.84 35.80
CA PRO A 153 19.98 25.33 36.42
C PRO A 153 19.71 25.61 37.91
N SER A 154 20.50 24.99 38.78
CA SER A 154 20.48 25.19 40.22
C SER A 154 21.00 26.59 40.55
N PHE A 155 20.11 27.58 40.67
CA PHE A 155 20.38 28.77 41.47
C PHE A 155 20.14 28.42 42.93
N SER A 156 21.18 28.06 43.67
CA SER A 156 21.14 28.05 45.13
C SER A 156 21.44 29.46 45.64
N ILE A 157 20.39 30.23 45.90
CA ILE A 157 20.46 31.38 46.81
C ILE A 157 20.60 30.81 48.23
N PRO A 158 21.58 31.24 49.05
CA PRO A 158 21.61 30.88 50.46
C PRO A 158 20.40 31.53 51.15
N ARG A 159 19.42 30.69 51.53
CA ARG A 159 18.30 31.09 52.37
C ARG A 159 18.85 31.25 53.79
N ASN A 160 19.21 32.47 54.13
CA ASN A 160 19.67 32.82 55.46
C ASN A 160 18.59 32.48 56.49
N ARG A 161 19.02 31.83 57.58
CA ARG A 161 18.23 31.48 58.75
C ARG A 161 17.52 32.73 59.25
N THR A 162 16.21 32.63 59.42
CA THR A 162 15.44 33.49 60.30
C THR A 162 15.97 33.31 61.72
N SER A 163 16.89 34.18 62.12
CA SER A 163 17.17 34.43 63.53
C SER A 163 16.00 35.23 64.08
N GLU A 164 15.41 34.69 65.14
CA GLU A 164 14.31 35.24 65.89
C GLU A 164 14.63 36.69 66.30
N THR A 165 13.66 37.55 66.07
CA THR A 165 13.53 38.89 66.66
C THR A 165 13.71 38.80 68.17
N CYS A 166 14.88 39.21 68.68
CA CYS A 166 15.01 39.59 70.08
C CYS A 166 14.49 41.02 70.21
N THR A 167 13.29 41.14 70.76
CA THR A 167 12.67 42.40 71.17
C THR A 167 13.60 43.12 72.15
N VAL A 168 14.15 44.26 71.73
CA VAL A 168 14.79 45.22 72.62
C VAL A 168 13.68 45.87 73.43
N GLU A 169 13.40 45.33 74.61
CA GLU A 169 12.55 45.98 75.61
C GLU A 169 13.42 46.98 76.40
N GLU A 170 13.26 48.24 76.02
CA GLU A 170 13.74 49.41 76.72
C GLU A 170 12.89 49.63 77.98
N LEU A 171 13.42 49.35 79.17
CA LEU A 171 12.85 49.80 80.45
C LEU A 171 13.97 50.18 81.43
N LEU A 172 13.96 51.47 81.79
CA LEU A 172 14.84 52.20 82.71
C LEU A 172 15.25 51.47 84.00
N PRO A 173 16.44 51.78 84.56
CA PRO A 173 16.70 51.61 85.98
C PRO A 173 16.07 52.77 86.78
N SER A 174 15.07 52.47 87.61
CA SER A 174 14.57 53.39 88.64
C SER A 174 15.61 53.58 89.74
N ILE A 175 16.02 54.83 89.92
CA ILE A 175 16.75 55.32 91.10
C ILE A 175 15.77 55.31 92.28
N SER A 176 16.11 54.59 93.35
CA SER A 176 15.53 54.83 94.67
C SER A 176 16.64 54.82 95.72
N GLU A 177 16.96 56.01 96.21
CA GLU A 177 17.83 56.23 97.35
C GLU A 177 17.24 55.61 98.62
N SER A 178 18.07 54.99 99.47
CA SER A 178 17.96 54.99 100.94
C SER A 178 19.15 54.29 101.60
N LYS A 179 20.14 55.10 101.94
CA LYS A 179 20.89 55.21 103.21
C LYS A 179 21.52 54.02 103.97
N GLU A 180 22.81 54.24 104.24
CA GLU A 180 23.59 54.01 105.48
C GLU A 180 23.82 52.58 105.99
N ASN A 181 25.03 52.04 105.74
CA ASN A 181 26.03 51.83 106.83
C ASN A 181 27.40 51.28 106.36
N ARG A 182 28.45 51.83 107.00
CA ARG A 182 29.79 51.28 107.31
C ARG A 182 30.80 50.90 106.20
N SER A 183 31.81 51.76 106.11
CA SER A 183 33.27 51.48 106.18
C SER A 183 33.84 50.22 105.52
N ALA A 184 34.74 50.45 104.56
CA ALA A 184 35.85 49.60 104.09
C ALA A 184 35.64 48.61 102.91
N GLN A 185 34.56 48.72 102.11
CA GLN A 185 34.30 47.82 100.95
C GLN A 185 34.22 48.56 99.58
N GLU A 186 34.58 49.84 99.47
CA GLU A 186 34.41 50.61 98.21
C GLU A 186 35.54 50.44 97.19
N ALA A 187 36.72 49.99 97.62
CA ALA A 187 37.84 49.73 96.70
C ALA A 187 37.66 48.42 95.90
N SER A 188 36.97 47.42 96.47
CA SER A 188 36.80 46.10 95.86
C SER A 188 35.67 46.07 94.81
N SER A 189 34.54 46.77 95.04
CA SER A 189 33.44 46.84 94.07
C SER A 189 33.78 47.63 92.80
N LYS A 190 34.60 48.69 92.89
CA LYS A 190 35.09 49.40 91.70
C LYS A 190 36.01 48.52 90.85
N GLN A 191 36.85 47.72 91.49
CA GLN A 191 37.78 46.82 90.81
C GLN A 191 37.05 45.68 90.08
N ILE A 192 35.98 45.13 90.66
CA ILE A 192 35.14 44.08 90.04
C ILE A 192 34.40 44.64 88.81
N LEU A 193 33.82 45.83 88.91
CA LEU A 193 33.13 46.47 87.78
C LEU A 193 34.10 46.82 86.65
N GLU A 194 35.31 47.26 86.98
CA GLU A 194 36.35 47.57 86.00
C GLU A 194 36.83 46.32 85.25
N GLU A 195 36.96 45.18 85.94
CA GLU A 195 37.26 43.88 85.31
C GLU A 195 36.10 43.36 84.46
N GLU A 196 34.84 43.56 84.88
CA GLU A 196 33.67 43.19 84.07
C GLU A 196 33.56 44.03 82.78
N ILE A 197 33.87 45.33 82.87
CA ILE A 197 33.95 46.22 81.71
C ILE A 197 35.09 45.79 80.78
N LYS A 198 36.27 45.45 81.32
CA LYS A 198 37.39 44.93 80.50
C LYS A 198 37.01 43.63 79.81
N GLN A 199 36.33 42.71 80.50
CA GLN A 199 35.87 41.45 79.94
C GLN A 199 34.86 41.68 78.81
N ARG A 200 33.86 42.55 79.00
CA ARG A 200 32.91 42.92 77.94
C ARG A 200 33.59 43.59 76.75
N VAL A 201 34.55 44.47 76.98
CA VAL A 201 35.32 45.12 75.90
C VAL A 201 36.17 44.09 75.14
N GLN A 202 36.73 43.11 75.84
CA GLN A 202 37.52 42.05 75.22
C GLN A 202 36.63 41.10 74.40
N GLU A 203 35.44 40.78 74.89
CA GLU A 203 34.42 40.03 74.15
C GLU A 203 33.96 40.78 72.90
N LEU A 204 33.66 42.08 73.01
CA LEU A 204 33.29 42.92 71.86
C LEU A 204 34.40 43.02 70.82
N LYS A 205 35.67 43.06 71.26
CA LYS A 205 36.84 43.00 70.37
C LYS A 205 36.94 41.66 69.66
N ALA A 206 36.67 40.55 70.36
CA ALA A 206 36.66 39.22 69.76
C ALA A 206 35.56 39.10 68.70
N GLN A 207 34.35 39.58 69.00
CA GLN A 207 33.24 39.61 68.03
C GLN A 207 33.53 40.49 66.82
N LEU A 208 34.16 41.66 67.00
CA LEU A 208 34.58 42.51 65.87
C LEU A 208 35.67 41.87 65.01
N LEU A 209 36.53 41.03 65.59
CA LEU A 209 37.52 40.26 64.84
C LEU A 209 36.86 39.12 64.08
N ASP A 210 35.90 38.42 64.68
CA ASP A 210 35.13 37.34 64.04
C ASP A 210 34.32 37.88 62.85
N LEU A 211 33.59 38.99 63.06
CA LEU A 211 32.83 39.66 62.00
C LEU A 211 33.73 40.17 60.86
N ARG A 212 34.96 40.57 61.18
CA ARG A 212 35.95 40.98 60.18
C ARG A 212 36.44 39.79 59.36
N GLU A 213 36.62 38.63 59.97
CA GLU A 213 37.04 37.43 59.26
C GLU A 213 35.90 36.89 58.39
N ASP A 214 34.67 36.87 58.91
CA ASP A 214 33.46 36.54 58.14
C ASP A 214 33.30 37.44 56.91
N HIS A 215 33.57 38.75 57.07
CA HIS A 215 33.53 39.68 55.95
C HIS A 215 34.53 39.33 54.85
N LYS A 216 35.75 38.91 55.21
CA LYS A 216 36.76 38.47 54.23
C LYS A 216 36.36 37.17 53.54
N VAL A 217 35.84 36.20 54.31
CA VAL A 217 35.37 34.92 53.74
C VAL A 217 34.25 35.17 52.73
N LEU A 218 33.30 36.03 53.07
CA LEU A 218 32.21 36.39 52.17
C LEU A 218 32.71 37.13 50.92
N GLU A 219 33.70 38.01 51.06
CA GLU A 219 34.34 38.69 49.93
C GLU A 219 35.05 37.69 49.00
N ASP A 220 35.79 36.74 49.55
CA ASP A 220 36.44 35.66 48.79
C ASP A 220 35.42 34.76 48.08
N GLU A 221 34.31 34.40 48.74
CA GLU A 221 33.23 33.63 48.13
C GLU A 221 32.54 34.41 47.01
N TRP A 222 32.32 35.70 47.20
CA TRP A 222 31.77 36.57 46.16
C TRP A 222 32.68 36.64 44.93
N HIS A 223 33.99 36.81 45.14
CA HIS A 223 34.97 36.82 44.06
C HIS A 223 35.02 35.48 43.31
N LYS A 224 35.04 34.36 44.03
CA LYS A 224 34.99 33.02 43.42
C LYS A 224 33.72 32.83 42.59
N LEU A 225 32.57 33.27 43.10
CA LEU A 225 31.30 33.17 42.40
C LEU A 225 31.30 34.05 41.14
N ASP A 226 31.81 35.27 41.21
CA ASP A 226 31.91 36.19 40.07
C ASP A 226 32.84 35.64 38.98
N GLU A 227 33.99 35.06 39.36
CA GLU A 227 34.88 34.37 38.42
C GLU A 227 34.21 33.16 37.78
N SER A 228 33.55 32.31 38.55
CA SER A 228 32.84 31.14 38.01
C SER A 228 31.70 31.55 37.07
N TRP A 229 30.95 32.60 37.41
CA TRP A 229 29.86 33.12 36.59
C TRP A 229 30.39 33.68 35.26
N LYS A 230 31.50 34.41 35.29
CA LYS A 230 32.15 34.93 34.08
C LYS A 230 32.67 33.80 33.20
N ALA A 231 33.24 32.76 33.78
CA ALA A 231 33.70 31.57 33.06
C ALA A 231 32.52 30.83 32.40
N ASP A 232 31.45 30.56 33.14
CA ASP A 232 30.25 29.89 32.63
C ASP A 232 29.57 30.68 31.52
N LYS A 233 29.47 32.01 31.67
CA LYS A 233 28.96 32.90 30.63
C LYS A 233 29.78 32.80 29.35
N GLN A 234 31.10 32.78 29.47
CA GLN A 234 32.00 32.69 28.32
C GLN A 234 31.85 31.33 27.63
N GLN A 235 31.80 30.24 28.41
CA GLN A 235 31.60 28.89 27.89
C GLN A 235 30.26 28.76 27.16
N MET A 236 29.17 29.28 27.76
CA MET A 236 27.84 29.27 27.14
C MET A 236 27.85 30.03 25.81
N MET A 237 28.54 31.16 25.75
CA MET A 237 28.66 31.94 24.52
C MET A 237 29.42 31.17 23.43
N GLU A 238 30.51 30.49 23.80
CA GLU A 238 31.30 29.67 22.87
C GLU A 238 30.50 28.49 22.31
N LEU A 239 29.81 27.74 23.19
CA LEU A 239 28.93 26.63 22.78
C LEU A 239 27.81 27.11 21.85
N LEU A 240 27.22 28.28 22.11
CA LEU A 240 26.21 28.86 21.24
C LEU A 240 26.77 29.21 19.85
N GLN A 241 27.99 29.75 19.78
CA GLN A 241 28.66 30.05 18.51
C GLN A 241 29.03 28.77 17.74
N GLU A 242 29.45 27.72 18.44
CA GLU A 242 29.75 26.42 17.84
C GLU A 242 28.49 25.78 17.25
N GLU A 243 27.39 25.74 18.01
CA GLU A 243 26.12 25.21 17.49
C GLU A 243 25.62 26.05 16.31
N LYS A 244 25.73 27.38 16.35
CA LYS A 244 25.41 28.22 15.19
C LYS A 244 26.21 27.83 13.93
N LYS A 245 27.51 27.56 14.08
CA LYS A 245 28.35 27.09 12.96
C LYS A 245 27.93 25.70 12.49
N ARG A 246 27.58 24.81 13.42
CA ARG A 246 27.09 23.46 13.11
C ARG A 246 25.79 23.51 12.31
N TYR A 247 24.84 24.35 12.71
CA TYR A 247 23.60 24.58 11.97
C TYR A 247 23.87 25.09 10.55
N TYR A 248 24.73 26.09 10.39
CA TYR A 248 25.09 26.62 9.08
C TYR A 248 25.70 25.53 8.17
N HIS A 249 26.61 24.71 8.70
CA HIS A 249 27.19 23.62 7.91
C HIS A 249 26.15 22.56 7.53
N LEU A 250 25.26 22.20 8.46
CA LEU A 250 24.18 21.24 8.19
C LEU A 250 23.20 21.79 7.14
N GLU A 251 22.88 23.08 7.20
CA GLU A 251 22.03 23.76 6.22
C GLU A 251 22.63 23.68 4.81
N VAL A 252 23.93 23.96 4.67
CA VAL A 252 24.65 23.82 3.40
C VAL A 252 24.59 22.38 2.90
N GLN A 253 24.88 21.38 3.74
CA GLN A 253 24.83 19.97 3.36
C GLN A 253 23.43 19.53 2.91
N VAL A 254 22.39 19.96 3.63
CA VAL A 254 21.00 19.67 3.26
C VAL A 254 20.67 20.33 1.92
N ASN A 255 21.11 21.57 1.70
CA ASN A 255 20.89 22.27 0.44
C ASN A 255 21.57 21.57 -0.75
N ASP A 256 22.82 21.12 -0.60
CA ASP A 256 23.55 20.39 -1.63
C ASP A 256 22.84 19.08 -1.99
N VAL A 257 22.39 18.33 -0.98
CA VAL A 257 21.63 17.08 -1.17
C VAL A 257 20.30 17.36 -1.87
N ILE A 258 19.57 18.41 -1.48
CA ILE A 258 18.31 18.80 -2.14
C ILE A 258 18.58 19.16 -3.61
N GLN A 259 19.63 19.93 -3.89
CA GLN A 259 19.99 20.34 -5.25
C GLN A 259 20.33 19.13 -6.14
N ILE A 260 21.10 18.17 -5.62
CA ILE A 260 21.42 16.94 -6.35
C ILE A 260 20.15 16.12 -6.63
N ASN A 261 19.32 15.89 -5.60
CA ASN A 261 18.07 15.13 -5.77
C ASN A 261 17.12 15.80 -6.78
N LEU A 262 17.01 17.13 -6.75
CA LEU A 262 16.17 17.87 -7.69
C LEU A 262 16.68 17.70 -9.13
N ASN A 263 18.00 17.74 -9.33
CA ASN A 263 18.61 17.51 -10.62
C ASN A 263 18.37 16.07 -11.12
N GLU A 264 18.53 15.07 -10.26
CA GLU A 264 18.25 13.67 -10.58
C GLU A 264 16.79 13.46 -10.97
N ILE A 265 15.85 14.00 -10.20
CA ILE A 265 14.41 13.94 -10.51
C ILE A 265 14.12 14.57 -11.86
N THR A 266 14.74 15.72 -12.14
CA THR A 266 14.55 16.44 -13.42
C THR A 266 15.06 15.61 -14.59
N ASN A 267 16.23 15.00 -14.46
CA ASN A 267 16.81 14.13 -15.49
C ASN A 267 15.93 12.88 -15.71
N LEU A 268 15.52 12.20 -14.63
CA LEU A 268 14.65 11.03 -14.72
C LEU A 268 13.30 11.36 -15.36
N LYS A 269 12.72 12.53 -15.04
CA LYS A 269 11.47 12.99 -15.67
C LYS A 269 11.66 13.23 -17.16
N HIS A 270 12.79 13.80 -17.57
CA HIS A 270 13.11 13.99 -18.97
C HIS A 270 13.29 12.67 -19.72
N ASP A 271 14.03 11.72 -19.15
CA ASP A 271 14.22 10.38 -19.71
C ASP A 271 12.89 9.62 -19.83
N LEU A 272 12.03 9.73 -18.81
CA LEU A 272 10.69 9.16 -18.85
C LEU A 272 9.85 9.76 -19.99
N ALA A 273 9.85 11.09 -20.15
CA ALA A 273 9.10 11.74 -21.22
C ALA A 273 9.62 11.32 -22.61
N CYS A 274 10.93 11.26 -22.80
CA CYS A 274 11.54 10.82 -24.05
C CYS A 274 11.20 9.36 -24.38
N THR A 275 11.25 8.47 -23.39
CA THR A 275 10.90 7.05 -23.58
C THR A 275 9.41 6.83 -23.79
N GLU A 276 8.55 7.62 -23.14
CA GLU A 276 7.10 7.65 -23.36
C GLU A 276 6.79 8.08 -24.79
N GLU A 277 7.34 9.19 -25.27
CA GLU A 277 7.14 9.67 -26.64
C GLU A 277 7.58 8.61 -27.67
N LYS A 278 8.73 7.99 -27.45
CA LYS A 278 9.22 6.90 -28.30
C LYS A 278 8.28 5.69 -28.29
N MET A 279 7.75 5.31 -27.14
CA MET A 279 6.81 4.19 -27.01
C MET A 279 5.49 4.50 -27.72
N VAL A 280 4.97 5.71 -27.54
CA VAL A 280 3.75 6.18 -28.21
C VAL A 280 3.93 6.19 -29.72
N TYR A 281 5.04 6.75 -30.21
CA TYR A 281 5.36 6.75 -31.63
C TYR A 281 5.45 5.33 -32.19
N GLN A 282 6.14 4.42 -31.49
CA GLN A 282 6.28 3.04 -31.94
C GLN A 282 4.93 2.29 -31.95
N SER A 283 4.07 2.56 -30.98
CA SER A 283 2.71 2.02 -30.95
C SER A 283 1.88 2.52 -32.15
N TYR A 284 1.95 3.82 -32.44
CA TYR A 284 1.29 4.43 -33.59
C TYR A 284 1.77 3.82 -34.92
N GLU A 285 3.08 3.68 -35.12
CA GLU A 285 3.66 3.05 -36.32
C GLU A 285 3.18 1.61 -36.49
N ARG A 286 3.22 0.78 -35.43
CA ARG A 286 2.70 -0.61 -35.51
C ARG A 286 1.22 -0.66 -35.86
N SER A 287 0.43 0.27 -35.33
CA SER A 287 -1.00 0.35 -35.62
C SER A 287 -1.24 0.78 -37.07
N ARG A 288 -0.44 1.72 -37.57
CA ARG A 288 -0.44 2.19 -38.95
C ARG A 288 -0.10 1.07 -39.93
N ASP A 289 0.96 0.30 -39.66
CA ASP A 289 1.35 -0.85 -40.48
C ASP A 289 0.22 -1.88 -40.60
N ILE A 290 -0.44 -2.20 -39.49
CA ILE A 290 -1.61 -3.10 -39.48
C ILE A 290 -2.77 -2.51 -40.30
N TRP A 291 -3.00 -1.21 -40.18
CA TRP A 291 -4.05 -0.52 -40.92
C TRP A 291 -3.78 -0.52 -42.43
N GLU A 292 -2.55 -0.27 -42.86
CA GLU A 292 -2.15 -0.33 -44.27
C GLU A 292 -2.35 -1.74 -44.86
N VAL A 293 -2.02 -2.79 -44.09
CA VAL A 293 -2.28 -4.17 -44.49
C VAL A 293 -3.79 -4.43 -44.59
N LEU A 294 -4.60 -3.94 -43.64
CA LEU A 294 -6.05 -4.10 -43.69
C LEU A 294 -6.67 -3.39 -44.89
N ASP A 295 -6.24 -2.16 -45.19
CA ASP A 295 -6.69 -1.40 -46.35
C ASP A 295 -6.33 -2.10 -47.66
N SER A 296 -5.15 -2.74 -47.72
CA SER A 296 -4.77 -3.58 -48.85
C SER A 296 -5.72 -4.78 -49.04
N TYR A 297 -6.15 -5.44 -47.96
CA TYR A 297 -7.13 -6.52 -48.01
C TYR A 297 -8.50 -6.01 -48.42
N GLN A 298 -8.95 -4.86 -47.88
CA GLN A 298 -10.21 -4.22 -48.24
C GLN A 298 -10.25 -3.88 -49.74
N THR A 299 -9.19 -3.26 -50.26
CA THR A 299 -9.05 -2.95 -51.69
C THR A 299 -9.09 -4.22 -52.54
N ARG A 300 -8.42 -5.29 -52.10
CA ARG A 300 -8.42 -6.57 -52.82
C ARG A 300 -9.79 -7.24 -52.82
N LEU A 301 -10.50 -7.19 -51.69
CA LEU A 301 -11.87 -7.70 -51.57
C LEU A 301 -12.82 -6.93 -52.50
N ALA A 302 -12.73 -5.60 -52.52
CA ALA A 302 -13.53 -4.75 -53.40
C ALA A 302 -13.27 -5.06 -54.89
N LYS A 303 -12.02 -5.30 -55.28
CA LYS A 303 -11.69 -5.74 -56.66
C LYS A 303 -12.30 -7.09 -57.00
N LEU A 304 -12.24 -8.06 -56.08
CA LEU A 304 -12.85 -9.38 -56.27
C LEU A 304 -14.38 -9.29 -56.36
N GLU A 305 -15.00 -8.46 -55.53
CA GLU A 305 -16.45 -8.20 -55.57
C GLU A 305 -16.87 -7.55 -56.89
N MET A 306 -16.12 -6.56 -57.38
CA MET A 306 -16.39 -5.94 -58.66
C MET A 306 -16.21 -6.92 -59.83
N GLN A 307 -15.19 -7.79 -59.78
CA GLN A 307 -15.01 -8.86 -60.76
C GLN A 307 -16.19 -9.85 -60.73
N GLN A 308 -16.64 -10.25 -59.53
CA GLN A 308 -17.79 -11.11 -59.35
C GLN A 308 -19.06 -10.46 -59.94
N GLN A 309 -19.32 -9.18 -59.67
CA GLN A 309 -20.46 -8.46 -60.22
C GLN A 309 -20.41 -8.37 -61.76
N THR A 310 -19.22 -8.10 -62.33
CA THR A 310 -19.03 -8.03 -63.79
C THR A 310 -19.28 -9.39 -64.45
N GLN A 311 -18.72 -10.46 -63.89
CA GLN A 311 -18.93 -11.83 -64.38
C GLN A 311 -20.39 -12.26 -64.20
N GLN A 312 -21.05 -11.86 -63.11
CA GLN A 312 -22.47 -12.12 -62.90
C GLN A 312 -23.35 -11.34 -63.88
N GLN A 313 -22.98 -10.12 -64.26
CA GLN A 313 -23.73 -9.34 -65.24
C GLN A 313 -23.58 -9.92 -66.66
N GLU A 314 -22.38 -10.33 -67.06
CA GLU A 314 -22.13 -11.01 -68.34
C GLU A 314 -22.79 -12.41 -68.38
N ALA A 315 -22.77 -13.12 -67.25
CA ALA A 315 -23.48 -14.39 -67.05
C ALA A 315 -24.96 -14.22 -66.62
N MET A 316 -25.53 -13.02 -66.59
CA MET A 316 -26.96 -12.80 -66.41
C MET A 316 -27.62 -12.51 -67.76
N GLU A 317 -26.90 -11.85 -68.67
CA GLU A 317 -27.32 -11.64 -70.07
C GLU A 317 -27.45 -12.96 -70.87
N LEU A 318 -26.58 -13.97 -70.63
CA LEU A 318 -26.57 -15.21 -71.44
C LEU A 318 -27.53 -16.35 -70.96
N PRO A 319 -27.73 -16.61 -69.64
CA PRO A 319 -28.54 -17.72 -69.15
C PRO A 319 -29.86 -17.33 -68.46
N GLN A 320 -30.24 -16.05 -68.34
CA GLN A 320 -31.59 -15.70 -67.85
C GLN A 320 -32.67 -16.42 -68.69
N ALA A 321 -32.52 -16.48 -70.01
CA ALA A 321 -33.42 -17.21 -70.90
C ALA A 321 -33.46 -18.74 -70.64
N SER A 322 -32.35 -19.34 -70.19
CA SER A 322 -32.28 -20.79 -69.94
C SER A 322 -32.81 -21.16 -68.56
N VAL A 323 -32.59 -20.32 -67.55
CA VAL A 323 -33.07 -20.55 -66.17
C VAL A 323 -34.60 -20.46 -66.11
N TYR A 324 -35.23 -19.43 -66.69
CA TYR A 324 -36.70 -19.34 -66.71
C TYR A 324 -37.35 -20.48 -67.51
N LYS A 325 -36.69 -21.00 -68.55
CA LYS A 325 -37.16 -22.15 -69.33
C LYS A 325 -37.15 -23.44 -68.52
N LEU A 326 -36.11 -23.68 -67.72
CA LEU A 326 -36.03 -24.83 -66.80
C LEU A 326 -37.06 -24.74 -65.68
N TYR A 327 -37.28 -23.55 -65.11
CA TYR A 327 -38.35 -23.32 -64.12
C TYR A 327 -39.75 -23.63 -64.69
N GLY A 328 -40.04 -23.20 -65.92
CA GLY A 328 -41.29 -23.52 -66.60
C GLY A 328 -41.47 -25.03 -66.85
N GLN A 329 -40.39 -25.73 -67.22
CA GLN A 329 -40.41 -27.18 -67.37
C GLN A 329 -40.65 -27.92 -66.04
N LEU A 330 -40.05 -27.44 -64.95
CA LEU A 330 -40.24 -28.01 -63.61
C LEU A 330 -41.69 -27.83 -63.12
N ILE A 331 -42.26 -26.63 -63.31
CA ILE A 331 -43.65 -26.34 -62.94
C ILE A 331 -44.61 -27.22 -63.74
N ASN A 332 -44.37 -27.37 -65.05
CA ASN A 332 -45.20 -28.22 -65.89
C ASN A 332 -45.12 -29.70 -65.46
N LEU A 333 -43.91 -30.20 -65.17
CA LEU A 333 -43.71 -31.55 -64.64
C LEU A 333 -44.49 -31.77 -63.34
N LEU A 334 -44.38 -30.82 -62.40
CA LEU A 334 -45.09 -30.86 -61.12
C LEU A 334 -46.62 -30.86 -61.33
N LEU A 335 -47.11 -30.08 -62.29
CA LEU A 335 -48.53 -30.03 -62.63
C LEU A 335 -49.04 -31.35 -63.22
N THR A 336 -48.25 -32.01 -64.09
CA THR A 336 -48.58 -33.35 -64.59
C THR A 336 -48.61 -34.40 -63.48
N ILE A 337 -47.64 -34.38 -62.56
CA ILE A 337 -47.61 -35.33 -61.42
C ILE A 337 -48.85 -35.11 -60.53
N ALA A 338 -49.18 -33.86 -60.21
CA ALA A 338 -50.38 -33.54 -59.44
C ALA A 338 -51.66 -34.01 -60.14
N THR A 339 -51.75 -33.84 -61.46
CA THR A 339 -52.90 -34.30 -62.26
C THR A 339 -53.02 -35.82 -62.23
N ILE A 340 -51.91 -36.55 -62.38
CA ILE A 340 -51.89 -38.02 -62.29
C ILE A 340 -52.33 -38.47 -60.89
N LEU A 341 -51.79 -37.87 -59.83
CA LEU A 341 -52.21 -38.17 -58.45
C LEU A 341 -53.71 -37.91 -58.25
N LEU A 342 -54.24 -36.82 -58.80
CA LEU A 342 -55.64 -36.45 -58.69
C LEU A 342 -56.54 -37.45 -59.44
N VAL A 343 -56.13 -37.93 -60.61
CA VAL A 343 -56.80 -39.01 -61.36
C VAL A 343 -56.73 -40.34 -60.59
N CYS A 344 -55.60 -40.66 -59.97
CA CYS A 344 -55.45 -41.84 -59.10
C CYS A 344 -56.41 -41.77 -57.90
N VAL A 345 -56.50 -40.62 -57.23
CA VAL A 345 -57.44 -40.44 -56.11
C VAL A 345 -58.89 -40.52 -56.58
N SER A 346 -59.22 -39.97 -57.76
CA SER A 346 -60.57 -40.05 -58.34
C SER A 346 -60.93 -41.48 -58.78
N THR A 347 -59.97 -42.25 -59.26
CA THR A 347 -60.18 -43.66 -59.61
C THR A 347 -60.31 -44.53 -58.36
N ILE A 348 -59.53 -44.25 -57.31
CA ILE A 348 -59.65 -44.91 -56.01
C ILE A 348 -60.99 -44.57 -55.34
N SER A 349 -61.45 -43.31 -55.38
CA SER A 349 -62.74 -42.90 -54.80
C SER A 349 -63.92 -43.52 -55.54
N ALA A 350 -63.87 -43.60 -56.87
CA ALA A 350 -64.87 -44.30 -57.68
C ALA A 350 -64.87 -45.82 -57.45
N CYS A 351 -63.70 -46.42 -57.21
CA CYS A 351 -63.56 -47.83 -56.87
C CYS A 351 -64.01 -48.15 -55.42
N SER A 352 -63.97 -47.17 -54.52
CA SER A 352 -64.35 -47.33 -53.11
C SER A 352 -65.87 -47.52 -52.92
N LEU A 353 -66.69 -46.99 -53.83
CA LEU A 353 -68.16 -47.07 -53.76
C LEU A 353 -68.75 -48.50 -53.95
N PRO A 354 -68.26 -49.36 -54.86
CA PRO A 354 -68.68 -50.77 -54.92
C PRO A 354 -67.97 -51.69 -53.91
N LEU A 355 -66.94 -51.22 -53.18
CA LEU A 355 -66.10 -52.05 -52.31
C LEU A 355 -66.56 -52.15 -50.84
N LEU A 356 -67.49 -51.31 -50.39
CA LEU A 356 -68.01 -51.37 -49.02
C LEU A 356 -69.03 -52.50 -48.77
N ARG A 357 -69.27 -53.39 -49.75
CA ARG A 357 -70.31 -54.45 -49.65
C ARG A 357 -69.78 -55.89 -49.50
N THR A 358 -68.47 -56.15 -49.52
CA THR A 358 -67.94 -57.52 -49.34
C THR A 358 -66.72 -57.58 -48.42
N ARG A 359 -66.84 -58.35 -47.33
CA ARG A 359 -65.85 -58.45 -46.23
C ARG A 359 -64.48 -59.02 -46.64
N TRP A 360 -64.41 -59.73 -47.77
CA TRP A 360 -63.18 -60.34 -48.25
C TRP A 360 -62.17 -59.35 -48.82
N ARG A 361 -62.64 -58.20 -49.33
CA ARG A 361 -61.74 -57.17 -49.92
C ARG A 361 -61.19 -56.18 -48.89
N ALA A 362 -61.90 -55.94 -47.79
CA ALA A 362 -61.36 -55.19 -46.64
C ALA A 362 -60.17 -55.93 -45.98
N LEU A 363 -60.24 -57.27 -45.93
CA LEU A 363 -59.13 -58.10 -45.49
C LEU A 363 -57.95 -58.02 -46.46
N ALA A 364 -58.19 -58.00 -47.78
CA ALA A 364 -57.13 -57.84 -48.77
C ALA A 364 -56.43 -56.47 -48.70
N THR A 365 -57.18 -55.37 -48.54
CA THR A 365 -56.58 -54.03 -48.35
C THR A 365 -55.81 -53.93 -47.03
N LEU A 366 -56.33 -54.54 -45.95
CA LEU A 366 -55.61 -54.59 -44.67
C LEU A 366 -54.34 -55.43 -44.80
N LEU A 367 -54.37 -56.54 -45.55
CA LEU A 367 -53.21 -57.38 -45.83
C LEU A 367 -52.18 -56.63 -46.67
N VAL A 368 -52.58 -55.82 -47.65
CA VAL A 368 -51.67 -54.95 -48.41
C VAL A 368 -51.05 -53.87 -47.52
N ILE A 369 -51.81 -53.25 -46.62
CA ILE A 369 -51.28 -52.28 -45.65
C ILE A 369 -50.32 -52.95 -44.66
N VAL A 370 -50.61 -54.19 -44.23
CA VAL A 370 -49.72 -54.99 -43.40
C VAL A 370 -48.43 -55.37 -44.16
N ILE A 371 -48.52 -55.73 -45.45
CA ILE A 371 -47.34 -56.00 -46.29
C ILE A 371 -46.51 -54.72 -46.47
N ILE A 372 -47.15 -53.57 -46.72
CA ILE A 372 -46.45 -52.28 -46.89
C ILE A 372 -45.77 -51.86 -45.57
N SER A 373 -46.45 -52.00 -44.44
CA SER A 373 -45.86 -51.69 -43.12
C SER A 373 -44.75 -52.67 -42.73
N ALA A 374 -44.89 -53.97 -43.06
CA ALA A 374 -43.83 -54.96 -42.90
C ALA A 374 -42.63 -54.63 -43.81
N ALA A 375 -42.85 -54.25 -45.07
CA ALA A 375 -41.81 -53.83 -45.99
C ALA A 375 -41.08 -52.57 -45.46
N TRP A 376 -41.81 -51.60 -44.89
CA TRP A 376 -41.20 -50.43 -44.24
C TRP A 376 -40.36 -50.78 -43.01
N LYS A 377 -40.74 -51.82 -42.25
CA LYS A 377 -39.94 -52.34 -41.13
C LYS A 377 -38.76 -53.21 -41.57
N TYR A 378 -38.86 -53.92 -42.69
CA TYR A 378 -37.78 -54.75 -43.24
C TYR A 378 -36.78 -53.95 -44.09
N LEU A 379 -37.21 -52.85 -44.72
CA LEU A 379 -36.35 -51.97 -45.50
C LEU A 379 -35.11 -51.44 -44.74
N PRO A 380 -35.17 -51.01 -43.47
CA PRO A 380 -33.97 -50.56 -42.76
C PRO A 380 -32.96 -51.69 -42.51
N VAL A 381 -33.42 -52.94 -42.34
CA VAL A 381 -32.55 -54.12 -42.16
C VAL A 381 -31.85 -54.49 -43.47
N ILE A 382 -32.59 -54.53 -44.59
CA ILE A 382 -32.03 -54.82 -45.92
C ILE A 382 -31.07 -53.70 -46.35
N ARG A 383 -31.43 -52.44 -46.09
CA ARG A 383 -30.57 -51.30 -46.39
C ARG A 383 -29.25 -51.39 -45.62
N GLN A 384 -29.25 -51.77 -44.34
CA GLN A 384 -28.01 -51.97 -43.56
C GLN A 384 -27.12 -53.11 -44.09
N GLN A 385 -27.70 -54.13 -44.73
CA GLN A 385 -26.96 -55.28 -45.28
C GLN A 385 -26.30 -54.94 -46.63
N GLU A 386 -26.97 -54.12 -47.46
CA GLU A 386 -26.44 -53.59 -48.72
C GLU A 386 -25.33 -52.55 -48.50
N TRP A 387 -25.38 -51.70 -47.46
CA TRP A 387 -24.29 -50.76 -47.16
C TRP A 387 -22.97 -51.47 -46.76
N ARG A 388 -22.99 -52.73 -46.33
CA ARG A 388 -21.78 -53.51 -45.98
C ARG A 388 -21.14 -54.24 -47.16
N THR A 389 -21.83 -54.41 -48.29
CA THR A 389 -21.28 -55.09 -49.48
C THR A 389 -20.62 -54.15 -50.49
N TRP A 390 -20.78 -52.83 -50.32
CA TRP A 390 -20.22 -51.78 -51.20
C TRP A 390 -19.00 -51.03 -50.64
N LEU A 391 -18.47 -51.41 -49.46
CA LEU A 391 -17.16 -50.94 -48.99
C LEU A 391 -16.09 -51.97 -49.36
N PRO A 392 -15.22 -51.70 -50.35
CA PRO A 392 -14.03 -52.51 -50.56
C PRO A 392 -13.17 -52.45 -49.29
N SER A 393 -13.01 -53.59 -48.64
CA SER A 393 -11.93 -53.81 -47.68
C SER A 393 -10.62 -53.92 -48.46
N ALA A 394 -9.73 -52.93 -48.37
CA ALA A 394 -8.26 -53.08 -48.44
C ALA A 394 -7.56 -51.72 -48.75
N TRP A 395 -6.88 -51.21 -47.72
CA TRP A 395 -5.77 -50.22 -47.69
C TRP A 395 -6.06 -48.76 -48.00
#